data_AF-A0AAV0PEE1-F1
#
_entry.id   AF-A0AAV0PEE1-F1
#
_cell.length_a   1.000
_cell.length_b   1.000
_cell.length_c   1.000
_cell.angle_alpha   90.00
_cell.angle_beta   90.00
_cell.angle_gamma   90.00
#
_symmetry.space_group_name_H-M   'P 1'
#
loop_
_entity.id
_entity.type
_entity.pdbx_description
1 polymer ?
#
loop_
_entity_poly.entity_id
_entity_poly.type
_entity_poly.pdbx_seq_one_letter_code
_entity_poly.pdbx_strand_id
1 'polypeptide(L)'
;MWGASLLVLALVSSMAVADPLVPSLTIFGDSVSDVGNNNNLITLIRANFPPYGRDFAEHRPTGRFSNGKLAIDLTAEYMGFDTYPPPYLSQEASLGSALTGANFASGASGMLDGTAHLYVNFSTLYKF
;
A
#
# COMPACT_ATOMS: atom_id res chain seq x y z
N MET A 1 17.62 37.79 -25.24
CA MET A 1 17.67 36.42 -25.80
C MET A 1 17.65 35.33 -24.73
N TRP A 2 18.15 35.55 -23.50
CA TRP A 2 18.14 34.55 -22.42
C TRP A 2 16.77 34.34 -21.73
N GLY A 3 15.91 35.37 -21.68
CA GLY A 3 14.62 35.29 -21.01
C GLY A 3 13.62 34.33 -21.66
N ALA A 4 13.67 34.18 -22.99
CA ALA A 4 12.81 33.23 -23.71
C ALA A 4 13.20 31.77 -23.41
N SER A 5 14.50 31.48 -23.33
CA SER A 5 15.01 30.14 -22.98
C SER A 5 14.69 29.75 -21.53
N LEU A 6 14.75 30.69 -20.59
CA LEU A 6 14.33 30.46 -19.19
C LEU A 6 12.82 30.22 -19.07
N LEU A 7 12.02 30.94 -19.85
CA LEU A 7 10.56 30.78 -19.88
C LEU A 7 10.18 29.42 -20.45
N VAL A 8 10.83 28.99 -21.54
CA VAL A 8 10.64 27.66 -22.12
C VAL A 8 11.08 26.57 -21.15
N LEU A 9 12.20 26.74 -20.43
CA LEU A 9 12.61 25.78 -19.40
C LEU A 9 11.58 25.66 -18.28
N ALA A 10 11.03 26.77 -17.79
CA ALA A 10 10.00 26.78 -16.75
C ALA A 10 8.67 26.15 -17.21
N LEU A 11 8.28 26.37 -18.47
CA LEU A 11 7.11 25.76 -19.11
C LEU A 11 7.28 24.25 -19.37
N VAL A 12 8.52 23.79 -19.61
CA VAL A 12 8.85 22.37 -19.72
C VAL A 12 8.95 21.70 -18.34
N SER A 13 9.35 22.43 -17.30
CA SER A 13 9.29 21.95 -15.91
C SER A 13 7.86 21.81 -15.38
N SER A 14 6.89 22.51 -15.98
CA SER A 14 5.47 22.36 -15.66
C SER A 14 4.77 21.27 -16.48
N MET A 15 5.52 20.36 -17.11
CA MET A 15 4.95 19.13 -17.67
C MET A 15 4.23 18.42 -16.53
N ALA A 16 2.91 18.37 -16.65
CA ALA A 16 1.98 17.97 -15.61
C ALA A 16 2.38 16.65 -14.97
N VAL A 17 2.34 16.60 -13.63
CA VAL A 17 2.10 15.33 -12.94
C VAL A 17 0.78 14.83 -13.53
N ALA A 18 0.85 13.73 -14.29
CA ALA A 18 -0.35 13.14 -14.85
C ALA A 18 -1.19 12.62 -13.68
N ASP A 19 -2.45 13.06 -13.60
CA ASP A 19 -3.35 12.55 -12.58
C ASP A 19 -3.46 11.02 -12.69
N PRO A 20 -3.62 10.31 -11.56
CA PRO A 20 -3.83 8.87 -11.59
C PRO A 20 -5.02 8.48 -12.49
N LEU A 21 -4.92 7.31 -13.13
CA LEU A 21 -5.97 6.78 -14.03
C LEU A 21 -7.32 6.62 -13.33
N VAL A 22 -7.32 6.48 -12.01
CA VAL A 22 -8.50 6.39 -11.15
C VAL A 22 -8.30 7.26 -9.91
N PRO A 23 -9.36 7.86 -9.34
CA PRO A 23 -9.22 8.80 -8.21
C PRO A 23 -8.77 8.13 -6.91
N SER A 24 -8.98 6.81 -6.77
CA SER A 24 -8.66 6.07 -5.54
C SER A 24 -8.44 4.59 -5.84
N LEU A 25 -7.53 3.95 -5.10
CA LEU A 25 -7.23 2.53 -5.18
C LEU A 25 -7.50 1.86 -3.83
N THR A 26 -8.54 1.03 -3.77
CA THR A 26 -8.87 0.23 -2.57
C THR A 26 -8.48 -1.21 -2.80
N ILE A 27 -7.72 -1.78 -1.85
CA ILE A 27 -7.13 -3.11 -1.99
C ILE A 27 -7.69 -4.03 -0.92
N PHE A 28 -8.13 -5.22 -1.34
CA PHE A 28 -8.54 -6.31 -0.47
C PHE A 28 -7.71 -7.56 -0.79
N GLY A 29 -7.59 -8.47 0.16
CA GLY A 29 -6.91 -9.74 -0.04
C GLY A 29 -6.34 -10.32 1.23
N ASP A 30 -5.32 -11.15 1.03
CA ASP A 30 -4.59 -11.86 2.07
C ASP A 30 -3.14 -11.34 2.20
N SER A 31 -2.22 -12.19 2.66
CA SER A 31 -0.79 -11.90 2.76
C SER A 31 -0.15 -11.37 1.47
N VAL A 32 -0.64 -11.77 0.28
CA VAL A 32 -0.08 -11.35 -1.01
C VAL A 32 -0.25 -9.85 -1.27
N SER A 33 -1.29 -9.27 -0.67
CA SER A 33 -1.62 -7.84 -0.81
C SER A 33 -1.49 -7.08 0.51
N ASP A 34 -1.18 -7.74 1.63
CA ASP A 34 -1.06 -7.10 2.94
C ASP A 34 0.20 -6.22 3.01
N VAL A 35 -0.03 -4.93 3.24
CA VAL A 35 1.02 -3.91 3.35
C VAL A 35 1.48 -3.65 4.78
N GLY A 36 1.02 -4.46 5.74
CA GLY A 36 1.38 -4.37 7.16
C GLY A 36 0.18 -4.17 8.09
N ASN A 37 -1.05 -4.45 7.66
CA ASN A 37 -2.24 -4.42 8.51
C ASN A 37 -2.08 -5.35 9.71
N ASN A 38 -1.52 -6.54 9.49
CA ASN A 38 -1.32 -7.52 10.55
C ASN A 38 -0.38 -7.07 11.68
N ASN A 39 0.44 -6.04 11.46
CA ASN A 39 1.28 -5.48 12.54
C ASN A 39 0.44 -4.86 13.65
N ASN A 40 -0.77 -4.40 13.32
CA ASN A 40 -1.72 -3.76 14.22
C ASN A 40 -2.79 -4.74 14.76
N LEU A 41 -2.65 -6.04 14.46
CA LEU A 41 -3.55 -7.10 14.94
C LEU A 41 -2.88 -7.96 16.02
N ILE A 42 -3.70 -8.51 16.92
CA ILE A 42 -3.25 -9.58 17.83
C ILE A 42 -3.24 -10.89 17.05
N THR A 43 -2.15 -11.12 16.32
CA THR A 43 -1.92 -12.34 15.52
C THR A 43 -0.45 -12.75 15.52
N LEU A 44 -0.19 -14.03 15.25
CA LEU A 44 1.15 -14.55 14.95
C LEU A 44 1.56 -14.33 13.49
N ILE A 45 0.61 -14.04 12.61
CA ILE A 45 0.82 -13.89 11.18
C ILE A 45 1.30 -12.46 10.90
N ARG A 46 2.59 -12.19 11.07
CA ARG A 46 3.19 -10.87 10.79
C ARG A 46 4.41 -11.01 9.89
N ALA A 47 4.75 -9.93 9.21
CA ALA A 47 5.98 -9.81 8.41
C ALA A 47 6.78 -8.57 8.81
N ASN A 48 6.80 -8.24 10.11
CA ASN A 48 7.56 -7.13 10.70
C ASN A 48 8.95 -7.54 11.22
N PHE A 49 9.56 -8.56 10.60
CA PHE A 49 10.91 -9.03 10.92
C PHE A 49 11.69 -9.36 9.62
N PRO A 50 13.03 -9.44 9.66
CA PRO A 50 13.83 -9.82 8.49
C PRO A 50 13.46 -11.22 7.96
N PRO A 51 13.48 -11.48 6.64
CA PRO A 51 14.04 -10.63 5.57
C PRO A 51 13.03 -9.64 4.96
N TYR A 52 11.81 -9.58 5.46
CA TYR A 52 10.74 -8.76 4.87
C TYR A 52 11.13 -7.27 4.86
N GLY A 53 10.83 -6.59 3.75
CA GLY A 53 11.17 -5.18 3.54
C GLY A 53 12.64 -4.87 3.25
N ARG A 54 13.54 -5.87 3.17
CA ARG A 54 14.97 -5.67 2.86
C ARG A 54 15.21 -4.89 1.56
N ASP A 55 14.42 -5.17 0.52
CA ASP A 55 14.54 -4.62 -0.82
C ASP A 55 13.48 -3.49 -1.06
N PHE A 56 12.87 -2.97 0.01
CA PHE A 56 11.92 -1.86 -0.01
C PHE A 56 12.60 -0.54 0.39
N ALA A 57 11.96 0.62 0.15
CA ALA A 57 12.59 1.94 0.21
C ALA A 57 13.44 2.21 1.48
N GLU A 58 12.94 1.80 2.64
CA GLU A 58 13.60 2.04 3.94
C GLU A 58 14.46 0.86 4.42
N HIS A 59 14.57 -0.22 3.63
CA HIS A 59 15.36 -1.43 3.93
C HIS A 59 15.10 -2.01 5.34
N ARG A 60 13.87 -1.84 5.84
CA ARG A 60 13.43 -2.31 7.17
C ARG A 60 12.15 -3.13 7.05
N PRO A 61 11.85 -4.00 8.03
CA PRO A 61 10.60 -4.73 8.04
C PRO A 61 9.39 -3.82 8.06
N THR A 62 8.50 -4.02 7.09
CA THR A 62 7.30 -3.18 6.87
C THR A 62 6.01 -3.87 7.30
N GLY A 63 6.00 -5.20 7.43
CA GLY A 63 4.75 -5.98 7.52
C GLY A 63 4.27 -6.54 6.18
N ARG A 64 4.95 -6.24 5.07
CA ARG A 64 4.70 -6.86 3.76
C ARG A 64 5.30 -8.26 3.72
N PHE A 65 4.55 -9.26 3.24
CA PHE A 65 5.04 -10.63 3.05
C PHE A 65 5.95 -10.78 1.82
N SER A 66 6.85 -9.81 1.63
CA SER A 66 7.84 -9.72 0.55
C SER A 66 9.07 -8.97 1.05
N ASN A 67 10.22 -9.19 0.40
CA ASN A 67 11.41 -8.38 0.66
C ASN A 67 11.23 -6.95 0.11
N GLY A 68 10.44 -6.76 -0.93
CA GLY A 68 10.30 -5.48 -1.62
C GLY A 68 8.85 -5.13 -1.92
N LYS A 69 8.63 -4.55 -3.10
CA LYS A 69 7.30 -4.21 -3.61
C LYS A 69 6.43 -5.47 -3.76
N LEU A 70 5.14 -5.30 -3.54
CA LEU A 70 4.08 -6.23 -3.88
C LEU A 70 3.55 -5.94 -5.29
N ALA A 71 2.86 -6.90 -5.90
CA ALA A 71 2.26 -6.70 -7.23
C ALA A 71 1.31 -5.48 -7.26
N ILE A 72 0.60 -5.23 -6.15
CA ILE A 72 -0.29 -4.07 -5.99
C ILE A 72 0.45 -2.72 -6.02
N ASP A 73 1.72 -2.66 -5.60
CA ASP A 73 2.51 -1.42 -5.67
C ASP A 73 2.87 -1.11 -7.13
N LEU A 74 3.22 -2.14 -7.90
CA LEU A 74 3.48 -2.01 -9.34
C LEU A 74 2.22 -1.60 -10.10
N THR A 75 1.06 -2.12 -9.70
CA THR A 75 -0.23 -1.71 -10.25
C THR A 75 -0.53 -0.25 -9.95
N ALA A 76 -0.29 0.22 -8.71
CA ALA A 76 -0.48 1.61 -8.33
C ALA A 76 0.44 2.55 -9.13
N GLU A 77 1.71 2.17 -9.32
CA GLU A 77 2.65 2.91 -10.18
C GLU A 77 2.17 2.98 -11.62
N TYR A 78 1.70 1.87 -12.18
CA TYR A 78 1.15 1.83 -13.54
C TYR A 78 -0.10 2.71 -13.67
N MET A 79 -0.89 2.83 -12.60
CA MET A 79 -2.05 3.71 -12.52
C MET A 79 -1.70 5.18 -12.29
N GLY A 80 -0.42 5.54 -12.13
CA GLY A 80 0.02 6.94 -11.97
C GLY A 80 -0.07 7.46 -10.53
N PHE A 81 -0.17 6.58 -9.52
CA PHE A 81 -0.12 7.02 -8.13
C PHE A 81 1.33 7.27 -7.67
N ASP A 82 1.56 8.42 -7.04
CA ASP A 82 2.85 8.78 -6.42
C ASP A 82 3.10 8.03 -5.09
N THR A 83 2.04 7.49 -4.48
CA THR A 83 2.09 6.76 -3.21
C THR A 83 1.15 5.56 -3.24
N TYR A 84 1.42 4.57 -2.40
CA TYR A 84 0.60 3.38 -2.29
C TYR A 84 -0.48 3.54 -1.23
N PRO A 85 -1.65 2.89 -1.38
CA PRO A 85 -2.66 2.84 -0.33
C PRO A 85 -2.07 2.31 0.99
N PRO A 86 -2.18 3.05 2.12
CA PRO A 86 -1.62 2.64 3.39
C PRO A 86 -2.38 1.47 4.01
N PRO A 87 -1.81 0.76 5.01
CA PRO A 87 -2.55 -0.24 5.77
C PRO A 87 -3.69 0.44 6.51
N TYR A 88 -4.93 0.00 6.29
CA TYR A 88 -6.12 0.56 6.90
C TYR A 88 -6.06 0.58 8.44
N LEU A 89 -5.45 -0.44 9.05
CA LEU A 89 -5.33 -0.54 10.51
C LEU A 89 -4.17 0.28 11.09
N SER A 90 -3.40 0.96 10.26
CA SER A 90 -2.27 1.79 10.66
C SER A 90 -2.70 3.24 10.89
N GLN A 91 -1.91 3.98 11.68
CA GLN A 91 -2.21 5.39 11.94
C GLN A 91 -2.00 6.26 10.69
N GLU A 92 -1.22 5.77 9.73
CA GLU A 92 -0.96 6.36 8.43
C GLU A 92 -2.22 6.44 7.55
N ALA A 93 -3.26 5.62 7.80
CA ALA A 93 -4.54 5.72 7.11
C ALA A 93 -5.43 6.89 7.61
N SER A 94 -5.08 7.52 8.74
CA SER A 94 -5.92 8.56 9.36
C SER A 94 -5.70 9.98 8.80
N LEU A 95 -4.68 10.20 7.96
CA LEU A 95 -4.27 11.54 7.51
C LEU A 95 -4.11 11.60 5.98
N GLY A 96 -5.14 12.07 5.28
CA GLY A 96 -5.09 12.49 3.86
C GLY A 96 -4.89 11.38 2.81
N SER A 97 -4.11 10.35 3.11
CA SER A 97 -3.84 9.16 2.30
C SER A 97 -5.08 8.30 2.06
N ALA A 98 -6.06 8.31 2.97
CA ALA A 98 -7.36 7.67 2.75
C ALA A 98 -8.12 8.25 1.55
N LEU A 99 -7.84 9.50 1.15
CA LEU A 99 -8.49 10.13 -0.02
C LEU A 99 -8.07 9.45 -1.32
N THR A 100 -6.85 8.92 -1.39
CA THR A 100 -6.33 8.17 -2.56
C THR A 100 -6.53 6.66 -2.43
N GLY A 101 -7.12 6.19 -1.32
CA GLY A 101 -7.51 4.80 -1.08
C GLY A 101 -6.89 4.19 0.18
N ALA A 102 -7.19 2.92 0.42
CA ALA A 102 -6.65 2.18 1.56
C ALA A 102 -6.48 0.69 1.24
N ASN A 103 -5.57 0.04 1.94
CA ASN A 103 -5.36 -1.39 1.85
C ASN A 103 -5.94 -2.10 3.09
N PHE A 104 -6.90 -2.96 2.86
CA PHE A 104 -7.60 -3.76 3.86
C PHE A 104 -7.20 -5.24 3.85
N ALA A 105 -6.18 -5.61 3.05
CA ALA A 105 -5.70 -6.98 3.00
C ALA A 105 -5.04 -7.39 4.33
N SER A 106 -5.20 -8.66 4.71
CA SER A 106 -4.69 -9.17 5.99
C SER A 106 -4.13 -10.57 5.82
N GLY A 107 -2.90 -10.80 6.29
CA GLY A 107 -2.31 -12.13 6.31
C GLY A 107 -3.21 -13.15 7.04
N ALA A 108 -3.37 -14.34 6.44
CA ALA A 108 -4.30 -15.40 6.87
C ALA A 108 -5.80 -15.07 6.78
N SER A 109 -6.17 -13.99 6.08
CA SER A 109 -7.52 -13.84 5.55
C SER A 109 -7.81 -14.92 4.51
N GLY A 110 -9.08 -15.29 4.36
CA GLY A 110 -9.51 -16.28 3.38
C GLY A 110 -11.01 -16.25 3.17
N MET A 111 -11.46 -16.86 2.08
CA MET A 111 -12.88 -16.93 1.71
C MET A 111 -13.72 -17.73 2.72
N LEU A 112 -13.12 -18.71 3.40
CA LEU A 112 -13.80 -19.52 4.41
C LEU A 112 -13.53 -18.95 5.80
N ASP A 113 -14.59 -18.83 6.61
CA ASP A 113 -14.52 -18.33 7.99
C ASP A 113 -13.47 -19.08 8.83
N GLY A 114 -13.37 -20.40 8.60
CA GLY A 114 -12.41 -21.25 9.29
C GLY A 114 -10.95 -20.81 9.10
N THR A 115 -10.59 -20.25 7.94
CA THR A 115 -9.21 -19.80 7.67
C THR A 115 -8.84 -18.63 8.56
N ALA A 116 -9.71 -17.62 8.66
CA ALA A 116 -9.47 -16.46 9.49
C ALA A 116 -9.51 -16.82 10.99
N HIS A 117 -10.46 -17.67 11.41
CA HIS A 117 -10.60 -18.07 12.81
C HIS A 117 -9.37 -18.76 13.40
N LEU A 118 -8.56 -19.44 12.59
CA LEU A 118 -7.36 -20.13 13.06
C LEU A 118 -6.25 -19.17 13.50
N TYR A 119 -6.20 -17.97 12.94
CA TYR A 119 -5.03 -17.09 13.05
C TYR A 119 -5.35 -15.63 13.40
N VAL A 120 -6.59 -15.22 13.26
CA VAL A 120 -7.07 -13.87 13.54
C VAL A 120 -8.32 -13.98 14.40
N ASN A 121 -8.20 -13.60 15.68
CA ASN A 121 -9.31 -13.68 16.65
C ASN A 121 -10.44 -12.65 16.35
N PHE A 122 -10.22 -11.77 15.37
CA PHE A 122 -11.18 -10.80 14.84
C PHE A 122 -11.65 -11.25 13.46
N SER A 123 -12.52 -12.24 13.41
CA SER A 123 -13.11 -12.79 12.19
C SER A 123 -14.22 -11.92 11.56
N THR A 124 -14.35 -10.64 11.93
CA THR A 124 -15.57 -9.85 11.63
C THR A 124 -15.34 -8.61 10.75
N LEU A 125 -14.11 -8.21 10.41
CA LEU A 125 -13.91 -6.96 9.67
C LEU A 125 -13.90 -7.09 8.13
N TYR A 126 -13.77 -8.30 7.55
CA TYR A 126 -13.43 -8.43 6.12
C TYR A 126 -14.14 -9.56 5.37
N LYS A 127 -15.45 -9.73 5.56
CA LYS A 127 -16.27 -10.48 4.58
C LYS A 127 -16.62 -9.54 3.42
N PHE A 128 -16.19 -9.91 2.21
CA PHE A 128 -16.82 -9.49 0.96
C PHE A 128 -17.48 -10.72 0.32
#